data_AF-A0A9N8JVL1-F1
#
_entry.id   AF-A0A9N8JVL1-F1
#
_cell.length_a   1.000
_cell.length_b   1.000
_cell.length_c   1.000
_cell.angle_alpha   90.00
_cell.angle_beta   90.00
_cell.angle_gamma   90.00
#
_symmetry.space_group_name_H-M   'P 1'
#
loop_
_entity.id
_entity.type
_entity.pdbx_description
1 polymer ?
#
loop_
_entity_poly.entity_id
_entity_poly.type
_entity_poly.pdbx_seq_one_letter_code
_entity_poly.pdbx_strand_id
1 'polypeptide(L)'
;MPSRSSIESLSSVLTETSTTSLSSSGCEFMRVFLIQTARGLFSSSGGYKANICLLRYLASRGHSVRQLCYFHHNEVEDYVQKMATESGHEVRVHKKILHLSSGCERSGADVEVVQLTMKDGVEIVALHKEAFDAAFGGKDNLHKEISRETAEYIEKGILSARLSDFVSFLQNEIIAYLPTHVVSNDGLSMQATSVSELPGLDISRVVVLHTAEQLPFGPFAGGMPGMNSSPKELTLLRQLDGIGSVSVAIKDYATKYGQLRTDFFVHHPWTYLKEDTHQMPCQMHNWDKKFVGMTNPCAVKGSKILLDLAAACPHLDFLIYKSWGMDEKLEQRLSSLKNMM
;
A
#
# COMPACT_ATOMS: atom_id res chain seq x y z
N MET A 1 20.16 -38.75 -67.66
CA MET A 1 18.68 -38.72 -67.71
C MET A 1 18.20 -37.33 -67.25
N PRO A 2 17.12 -36.73 -67.83
CA PRO A 2 16.83 -35.29 -67.64
C PRO A 2 15.38 -34.91 -67.22
N SER A 3 15.25 -33.76 -66.55
CA SER A 3 14.08 -32.84 -66.54
C SER A 3 14.53 -31.50 -65.91
N ARG A 4 14.35 -30.28 -66.47
CA ARG A 4 13.13 -29.54 -66.90
C ARG A 4 12.14 -29.29 -65.74
N SER A 5 11.48 -28.15 -65.54
CA SER A 5 11.53 -26.71 -66.00
C SER A 5 10.44 -25.94 -65.20
N SER A 6 10.33 -24.62 -65.04
CA SER A 6 10.90 -23.39 -65.65
C SER A 6 11.50 -22.49 -64.52
N ILE A 7 11.82 -21.18 -64.56
CA ILE A 7 11.60 -19.97 -65.43
C ILE A 7 10.19 -19.33 -65.32
N GLU A 8 10.12 -17.98 -65.42
CA GLU A 8 8.97 -17.05 -65.24
C GLU A 8 8.47 -16.81 -63.79
N SER A 9 8.08 -15.60 -63.34
CA SER A 9 7.98 -14.29 -64.02
C SER A 9 8.34 -13.07 -63.14
N LEU A 10 8.47 -11.94 -63.84
CA LEU A 10 8.95 -10.60 -63.48
C LEU A 10 8.12 -9.79 -62.46
N SER A 11 8.85 -8.99 -61.68
CA SER A 11 8.58 -7.59 -61.27
C SER A 11 7.19 -7.14 -60.78
N SER A 12 7.15 -6.70 -59.51
CA SER A 12 6.49 -5.44 -59.15
C SER A 12 7.19 -4.78 -57.95
N VAL A 13 8.15 -3.90 -58.20
CA VAL A 13 8.67 -2.98 -57.16
C VAL A 13 7.71 -1.80 -57.09
N LEU A 14 6.87 -1.77 -56.05
CA LEU A 14 6.11 -0.58 -55.67
C LEU A 14 6.41 -0.26 -54.20
N THR A 15 6.83 0.98 -53.98
CA THR A 15 7.08 1.53 -52.65
C THR A 15 5.77 1.84 -51.95
N GLU A 16 5.28 0.93 -51.12
CA GLU A 16 4.39 1.32 -50.03
C GLU A 16 5.24 1.82 -48.86
N THR A 17 5.37 3.14 -48.78
CA THR A 17 5.75 3.81 -47.53
C THR A 17 4.62 3.62 -46.54
N SER A 18 4.63 2.49 -45.83
CA SER A 18 3.77 2.26 -44.66
C SER A 18 4.09 3.31 -43.61
N THR A 19 3.40 4.44 -43.68
CA THR A 19 3.30 5.38 -42.57
C THR A 19 2.60 4.66 -41.44
N THR A 20 3.38 3.98 -40.60
CA THR A 20 2.95 3.58 -39.27
C THR A 20 2.69 4.86 -38.51
N SER A 21 1.46 5.37 -38.65
CA SER A 21 0.92 6.33 -37.73
C SER A 21 1.05 5.71 -36.35
N LEU A 22 1.99 6.23 -35.56
CA LEU A 22 1.97 6.10 -34.12
C LEU A 22 0.71 6.83 -33.67
N SER A 23 -0.43 6.12 -33.77
CA SER A 23 -1.64 6.48 -33.07
C SER A 23 -1.21 6.58 -31.61
N SER A 24 -1.21 7.80 -31.09
CA SER A 24 -1.08 8.02 -29.66
C SER A 24 -2.24 7.27 -29.02
N SER A 25 -1.97 6.07 -28.52
CA SER A 25 -2.87 5.31 -27.69
C SER A 25 -3.11 6.18 -26.47
N GLY A 26 -4.20 6.96 -26.53
CA GLY A 26 -4.52 7.97 -25.54
C GLY A 26 -4.55 7.28 -24.20
N CYS A 27 -3.61 7.63 -23.32
CA CYS A 27 -3.55 7.03 -22.00
C CYS A 27 -4.82 7.48 -21.28
N GLU A 28 -5.75 6.55 -21.12
CA GLU A 28 -7.11 6.85 -20.70
C GLU A 28 -7.09 7.62 -19.38
N PHE A 29 -7.92 8.65 -19.26
CA PHE A 29 -7.91 9.49 -18.08
C PHE A 29 -8.45 8.70 -16.89
N MET A 30 -7.54 8.24 -16.04
CA MET A 30 -7.88 7.49 -14.84
C MET A 30 -8.21 8.42 -13.67
N ARG A 31 -9.17 7.98 -12.87
CA ARG A 31 -9.44 8.43 -11.51
C ARG A 31 -9.13 7.26 -10.59
N VAL A 32 -7.98 7.28 -9.91
CA VAL A 32 -7.51 6.18 -9.06
C VAL A 32 -7.70 6.55 -7.59
N PHE A 33 -8.36 5.69 -6.82
CA PHE A 33 -8.49 5.85 -5.37
C PHE A 33 -7.77 4.70 -4.66
N LEU A 34 -6.67 5.02 -3.99
CA LEU A 34 -5.94 4.10 -3.13
C LEU A 34 -6.54 4.10 -1.73
N ILE A 35 -6.98 2.93 -1.27
CA ILE A 35 -7.49 2.70 0.08
C ILE A 35 -6.49 1.79 0.79
N GLN A 36 -5.81 2.30 1.81
CA GLN A 36 -4.83 1.52 2.56
C GLN A 36 -4.82 1.86 4.04
N THR A 37 -4.79 0.83 4.88
CA THR A 37 -4.64 0.93 6.35
C THR A 37 -3.25 1.40 6.83
N ALA A 38 -2.46 2.03 5.95
CA ALA A 38 -1.11 2.50 6.23
C ALA A 38 -1.11 3.80 7.06
N ARG A 39 -0.22 3.86 8.06
CA ARG A 39 -0.18 4.91 9.09
C ARG A 39 0.84 6.00 8.77
N GLY A 40 0.49 7.24 9.10
CA GLY A 40 1.31 8.43 8.85
C GLY A 40 0.97 9.08 7.52
N LEU A 41 1.03 10.42 7.48
CA LEU A 41 0.84 11.23 6.28
C LEU A 41 1.97 10.97 5.25
N PHE A 42 3.12 10.49 5.74
CA PHE A 42 4.29 10.07 4.97
C PHE A 42 4.53 8.55 5.09
N SER A 43 5.31 7.97 4.17
CA SER A 43 5.39 6.51 4.03
C SER A 43 6.15 5.82 5.17
N SER A 44 5.40 5.17 6.08
CA SER A 44 5.94 4.37 7.19
C SER A 44 6.39 2.94 6.83
N SER A 45 6.17 2.48 5.59
CA SER A 45 6.56 1.15 5.12
C SER A 45 6.94 1.12 3.63
N GLY A 46 7.65 0.08 3.20
CA GLY A 46 8.07 -0.08 1.80
C GLY A 46 6.90 -0.19 0.82
N GLY A 47 5.86 -0.97 1.17
CA GLY A 47 4.66 -1.09 0.35
C GLY A 47 3.83 0.21 0.30
N TYR A 48 3.78 0.95 1.40
CA TYR A 48 3.19 2.28 1.43
C TYR A 48 3.96 3.26 0.53
N LYS A 49 5.31 3.28 0.60
CA LYS A 49 6.12 4.11 -0.29
C LYS A 49 5.90 3.73 -1.76
N ALA A 50 5.87 2.44 -2.09
CA ALA A 50 5.63 1.98 -3.45
C ALA A 50 4.25 2.41 -4.00
N ASN A 51 3.20 2.30 -3.18
CA ASN A 51 1.86 2.76 -3.54
C ASN A 51 1.80 4.29 -3.74
N ILE A 52 2.41 5.09 -2.84
CA ILE A 52 2.55 6.55 -3.03
C ILE A 52 3.32 6.87 -4.32
N CYS A 53 4.43 6.17 -4.59
CA CYS A 53 5.25 6.40 -5.78
C CYS A 53 4.54 6.06 -7.09
N LEU A 54 3.54 5.15 -7.07
CA LEU A 54 2.61 4.94 -8.18
C LEU A 54 1.68 6.13 -8.34
N LEU A 55 1.01 6.60 -7.27
CA LEU A 55 0.07 7.73 -7.36
C LEU A 55 0.76 9.02 -7.81
N ARG A 56 1.91 9.36 -7.22
CA ARG A 56 2.73 10.52 -7.61
C ARG A 56 3.10 10.49 -9.10
N TYR A 57 3.43 9.30 -9.62
CA TYR A 57 3.70 9.14 -11.05
C TYR A 57 2.44 9.37 -11.87
N LEU A 58 1.31 8.74 -11.52
CA LEU A 58 0.04 8.91 -12.23
C LEU A 58 -0.45 10.37 -12.24
N ALA A 59 -0.30 11.09 -11.12
CA ALA A 59 -0.54 12.54 -11.05
C ALA A 59 0.37 13.31 -12.03
N SER A 60 1.67 13.00 -12.06
CA SER A 60 2.62 13.60 -13.03
C SER A 60 2.36 13.25 -14.50
N ARG A 61 1.51 12.24 -14.77
CA ARG A 61 1.00 11.88 -16.11
C ARG A 61 -0.35 12.53 -16.44
N GLY A 62 -0.95 13.27 -15.51
CA GLY A 62 -2.21 13.98 -15.67
C GLY A 62 -3.46 13.15 -15.32
N HIS A 63 -3.31 12.00 -14.65
CA HIS A 63 -4.45 11.26 -14.09
C HIS A 63 -4.86 11.86 -12.73
N SER A 64 -6.14 11.76 -12.38
CA SER A 64 -6.59 12.12 -11.02
C SER A 64 -6.27 10.98 -10.06
N VAL A 65 -5.68 11.30 -8.90
CA VAL A 65 -5.38 10.32 -7.87
C VAL A 65 -5.77 10.81 -6.47
N ARG A 66 -6.43 9.94 -5.71
CA ARG A 66 -6.80 10.14 -4.30
C ARG A 66 -6.24 9.00 -3.46
N GLN A 67 -5.86 9.28 -2.22
CA GLN A 67 -5.45 8.29 -1.22
C GLN A 67 -6.23 8.49 0.08
N LEU A 68 -6.73 7.39 0.65
CA LEU A 68 -7.12 7.32 2.06
C LEU A 68 -5.96 6.75 2.88
N CYS A 69 -5.63 7.43 3.98
CA CYS A 69 -4.60 7.04 4.93
C CYS A 69 -4.90 7.65 6.31
N TYR A 70 -3.93 7.62 7.23
CA TYR A 70 -4.03 8.25 8.55
C TYR A 70 -2.92 9.27 8.75
N PHE A 71 -3.17 10.31 9.55
CA PHE A 71 -2.13 11.25 9.99
C PHE A 71 -1.96 11.20 11.51
N HIS A 72 -0.71 11.25 11.97
CA HIS A 72 -0.36 11.48 13.36
C HIS A 72 -0.52 12.97 13.71
N HIS A 73 -0.70 13.25 15.01
CA HIS A 73 -0.73 14.61 15.54
C HIS A 73 0.40 15.50 14.99
N ASN A 74 0.04 16.71 14.54
CA ASN A 74 0.88 17.72 13.87
C ASN A 74 1.41 17.40 12.45
N GLU A 75 1.29 16.18 11.89
CA GLU A 75 1.83 15.91 10.53
C GLU A 75 1.23 16.81 9.43
N VAL A 76 -0.05 17.19 9.57
CA VAL A 76 -0.75 18.07 8.63
C VAL A 76 -0.27 19.52 8.79
N GLU A 77 -0.22 20.01 10.03
CA GLU A 77 0.23 21.35 10.37
C GLU A 77 1.71 21.57 10.00
N ASP A 78 2.58 20.61 10.29
CA ASP A 78 3.99 20.60 9.86
C ASP A 78 4.12 20.61 8.34
N TYR A 79 3.31 19.83 7.62
CA TYR A 79 3.31 19.83 6.16
C TYR A 79 2.88 21.19 5.57
N VAL A 80 1.81 21.79 6.07
CA VAL A 80 1.32 23.11 5.63
C VAL A 80 2.38 24.18 5.88
N GLN A 81 2.94 24.22 7.09
CA GLN A 81 3.99 25.17 7.46
C GLN A 81 5.25 25.00 6.59
N LYS A 82 5.60 23.76 6.26
CA LYS A 82 6.70 23.43 5.35
C LYS A 82 6.43 23.91 3.92
N MET A 83 5.23 23.72 3.37
CA MET A 83 4.91 24.19 2.02
C MET A 83 4.87 25.73 1.92
N ALA A 84 4.32 26.40 2.94
CA ALA A 84 4.33 27.86 3.03
C ALA A 84 5.76 28.43 3.08
N THR A 85 6.70 27.78 3.77
CA THR A 85 8.09 28.25 3.94
C THR A 85 9.03 27.82 2.80
N GLU A 86 8.96 26.59 2.31
CA GLU A 86 9.88 26.08 1.25
C GLU A 86 9.47 26.50 -0.16
N SER A 87 8.17 26.70 -0.42
CA SER A 87 7.63 26.83 -1.77
C SER A 87 6.68 28.00 -2.00
N GLY A 88 6.29 28.73 -0.95
CA GLY A 88 5.28 29.79 -1.02
C GLY A 88 3.89 29.28 -1.43
N HIS A 89 3.64 27.97 -1.33
CA HIS A 89 2.41 27.34 -1.79
C HIS A 89 1.40 27.22 -0.65
N GLU A 90 0.25 27.89 -0.82
CA GLU A 90 -0.86 27.84 0.13
C GLU A 90 -1.63 26.51 -0.01
N VAL A 91 -1.30 25.54 0.83
CA VAL A 91 -2.03 24.26 0.91
C VAL A 91 -3.41 24.50 1.52
N ARG A 92 -4.47 24.32 0.73
CA ARG A 92 -5.85 24.38 1.23
C ARG A 92 -6.21 23.10 1.97
N VAL A 93 -6.56 23.25 3.25
CA VAL A 93 -6.93 22.16 4.15
C VAL A 93 -8.41 22.27 4.50
N HIS A 94 -9.18 21.23 4.16
CA HIS A 94 -10.58 21.11 4.56
C HIS A 94 -10.65 20.11 5.72
N LYS A 95 -11.23 20.51 6.86
CA LYS A 95 -11.41 19.66 8.05
C LYS A 95 -12.88 19.30 8.21
N LYS A 96 -13.17 18.04 8.54
CA LYS A 96 -14.52 17.53 8.89
C LYS A 96 -14.40 16.46 9.97
N ILE A 97 -15.52 16.08 10.59
CA ILE A 97 -15.57 15.05 11.63
C ILE A 97 -16.27 13.80 11.10
N LEU A 98 -15.66 12.64 11.37
CA LEU A 98 -16.29 11.33 11.27
C LEU A 98 -16.62 10.85 12.70
N HIS A 99 -17.91 10.73 13.02
CA HIS A 99 -18.35 10.10 14.27
C HIS A 99 -18.30 8.58 14.11
N LEU A 100 -17.72 7.87 15.09
CA LEU A 100 -17.68 6.41 15.15
C LEU A 100 -18.44 5.92 16.38
N SER A 101 -19.66 5.41 16.17
CA SER A 101 -20.64 5.07 17.20
C SER A 101 -20.25 3.81 17.98
N SER A 102 -20.35 3.84 19.31
CA SER A 102 -20.00 2.70 20.17
C SER A 102 -21.13 1.68 20.38
N GLY A 103 -22.22 1.77 19.60
CA GLY A 103 -23.39 0.87 19.67
C GLY A 103 -24.47 1.27 20.69
N CYS A 104 -24.24 2.28 21.53
CA CYS A 104 -25.28 2.92 22.34
C CYS A 104 -25.57 4.33 21.79
N GLU A 105 -26.83 4.77 21.85
CA GLU A 105 -27.21 6.08 21.34
C GLU A 105 -26.44 7.20 22.09
N ARG A 106 -25.75 8.05 21.32
CA ARG A 106 -24.94 9.20 21.77
C ARG A 106 -23.61 8.88 22.46
N SER A 107 -23.08 7.66 22.41
CA SER A 107 -21.68 7.39 22.75
C SER A 107 -20.89 6.90 21.54
N GLY A 108 -19.69 7.45 21.35
CA GLY A 108 -18.83 7.21 20.19
C GLY A 108 -17.55 8.03 20.30
N ALA A 109 -16.75 8.03 19.22
CA ALA A 109 -15.52 8.80 19.12
C ALA A 109 -15.53 9.67 17.86
N ASP A 110 -15.19 10.95 18.01
CA ASP A 110 -15.03 11.88 16.90
C ASP A 110 -13.61 11.78 16.33
N VAL A 111 -13.50 11.40 15.06
CA VAL A 111 -12.24 11.33 14.31
C VAL A 111 -12.18 12.53 13.35
N GLU A 112 -11.18 13.39 13.52
CA GLU A 112 -10.92 14.44 12.54
C GLU A 112 -10.49 13.81 11.21
N VAL A 113 -11.11 14.24 10.12
CA VAL A 113 -10.77 13.88 8.74
C VAL A 113 -10.32 15.12 8.01
N VAL A 114 -9.10 15.06 7.47
CA VAL A 114 -8.45 16.13 6.72
C VAL A 114 -8.48 15.81 5.23
N GLN A 115 -8.87 16.77 4.40
CA GLN A 115 -8.81 16.71 2.94
C GLN A 115 -7.94 17.85 2.39
N LEU A 116 -6.83 17.49 1.74
CA LEU A 116 -5.88 18.42 1.12
C LEU A 116 -5.22 17.82 -0.12
N THR A 117 -4.69 18.66 -1.01
CA THR A 117 -3.86 18.21 -2.15
C THR A 117 -2.38 18.41 -1.85
N MET A 118 -1.59 17.37 -2.04
CA MET A 118 -0.14 17.39 -1.89
C MET A 118 0.55 18.08 -3.08
N LYS A 119 1.77 18.59 -2.87
CA LYS A 119 2.55 19.31 -3.91
C LYS A 119 2.89 18.49 -5.17
N ASP A 120 2.72 17.18 -5.08
CA ASP A 120 2.93 16.20 -6.14
C ASP A 120 1.63 15.85 -6.91
N GLY A 121 0.52 16.53 -6.58
CA GLY A 121 -0.79 16.35 -7.20
C GLY A 121 -1.65 15.26 -6.57
N VAL A 122 -1.18 14.57 -5.52
CA VAL A 122 -1.98 13.53 -4.84
C VAL A 122 -3.00 14.17 -3.90
N GLU A 123 -4.29 13.87 -4.10
CA GLU A 123 -5.33 14.24 -3.15
C GLU A 123 -5.33 13.26 -1.95
N ILE A 124 -5.34 13.79 -0.73
CA ILE A 124 -5.28 13.01 0.51
C ILE A 124 -6.57 13.17 1.29
N VAL A 125 -7.11 12.04 1.76
CA VAL A 125 -8.18 11.95 2.77
C VAL A 125 -7.59 11.24 3.98
N ALA A 126 -7.06 12.01 4.93
CA ALA A 126 -6.36 11.49 6.10
C ALA A 126 -7.24 11.51 7.35
N LEU A 127 -7.35 10.38 8.05
CA LEU A 127 -8.03 10.28 9.35
C LEU A 127 -7.03 10.49 10.50
N HIS A 128 -7.42 11.21 11.54
CA HIS A 128 -6.57 11.43 12.72
C HIS A 128 -6.33 10.11 13.45
N LYS A 129 -5.09 9.62 13.37
CA LYS A 129 -4.74 8.25 13.70
C LYS A 129 -4.94 7.92 15.18
N GLU A 130 -4.64 8.86 16.08
CA GLU A 130 -4.79 8.65 17.52
C GLU A 130 -6.27 8.58 17.95
N ALA A 131 -7.15 9.37 17.33
CA ALA A 131 -8.59 9.28 17.56
C ALA A 131 -9.19 8.00 16.97
N PHE A 132 -8.75 7.58 15.77
CA PHE A 132 -9.20 6.33 15.17
C PHE A 132 -8.74 5.09 15.96
N ASP A 133 -7.48 5.05 16.41
CA ASP A 133 -7.01 4.00 17.34
C ASP A 133 -7.91 3.92 18.59
N ALA A 134 -8.25 5.07 19.19
CA ALA A 134 -9.09 5.13 20.39
C ALA A 134 -10.51 4.56 20.17
N ALA A 135 -11.13 4.84 19.01
CA ALA A 135 -12.45 4.30 18.65
C ALA A 135 -12.50 2.76 18.61
N PHE A 136 -11.35 2.12 18.34
CA PHE A 136 -11.18 0.65 18.33
C PHE A 136 -10.43 0.12 19.58
N GLY A 137 -10.53 0.82 20.71
CA GLY A 137 -10.00 0.37 22.01
C GLY A 137 -8.54 0.73 22.29
N GLY A 138 -7.99 1.69 21.55
CA GLY A 138 -6.61 2.15 21.67
C GLY A 138 -5.60 1.29 20.90
N LYS A 139 -4.37 1.80 20.80
CA LYS A 139 -3.23 1.21 20.06
C LYS A 139 -3.08 -0.30 20.25
N ASP A 140 -3.26 -0.79 21.47
CA ASP A 140 -2.99 -2.17 21.86
C ASP A 140 -4.14 -3.13 21.51
N ASN A 141 -5.38 -2.63 21.42
CA ASN A 141 -6.55 -3.43 21.03
C ASN A 141 -6.94 -3.25 19.57
N LEU A 142 -6.59 -2.14 18.91
CA LEU A 142 -7.01 -1.79 17.54
C LEU A 142 -6.88 -2.98 16.58
N HIS A 143 -5.69 -3.60 16.50
CA HIS A 143 -5.46 -4.73 15.58
C HIS A 143 -6.34 -5.95 15.86
N LYS A 144 -6.76 -6.16 17.11
CA LYS A 144 -7.65 -7.26 17.53
C LYS A 144 -9.11 -6.92 17.23
N GLU A 145 -9.54 -5.72 17.60
CA GLU A 145 -10.92 -5.26 17.45
C GLU A 145 -11.28 -5.05 15.97
N ILE A 146 -10.45 -4.34 15.21
CA ILE A 146 -10.72 -4.07 13.79
C ILE A 146 -10.66 -5.35 12.95
N SER A 147 -9.73 -6.28 13.23
CA SER A 147 -9.66 -7.55 12.50
C SER A 147 -10.82 -8.46 12.86
N ARG A 148 -11.30 -8.49 14.11
CA ARG A 148 -12.53 -9.21 14.46
C ARG A 148 -13.72 -8.66 13.67
N GLU A 149 -13.95 -7.35 13.73
CA GLU A 149 -15.15 -6.76 13.12
C GLU A 149 -15.09 -6.80 11.58
N THR A 150 -13.89 -6.65 10.99
CA THR A 150 -13.66 -6.91 9.56
C THR A 150 -13.93 -8.37 9.20
N ALA A 151 -13.50 -9.33 10.04
CA ALA A 151 -13.80 -10.75 9.81
C ALA A 151 -15.31 -11.03 9.89
N GLU A 152 -16.03 -10.47 10.87
CA GLU A 152 -17.48 -10.67 10.98
C GLU A 152 -18.26 -10.03 9.82
N TYR A 153 -17.78 -8.89 9.30
CA TYR A 153 -18.32 -8.28 8.10
C TYR A 153 -18.10 -9.16 6.85
N ILE A 154 -16.86 -9.58 6.60
CA ILE A 154 -16.49 -10.46 5.46
C ILE A 154 -17.14 -11.85 5.56
N GLU A 155 -17.31 -12.38 6.78
CA GLU A 155 -17.82 -13.74 6.98
C GLU A 155 -19.33 -13.85 7.04
N LYS A 156 -20.01 -12.83 7.57
CA LYS A 156 -21.43 -12.90 7.96
C LYS A 156 -22.26 -11.74 7.42
N GLY A 157 -21.64 -10.71 6.84
CA GLY A 157 -22.30 -9.45 6.49
C GLY A 157 -22.67 -8.59 7.71
N ILE A 158 -22.03 -8.82 8.87
CA ILE A 158 -22.37 -8.14 10.13
C ILE A 158 -21.36 -7.03 10.40
N LEU A 159 -21.84 -5.79 10.44
CA LEU A 159 -21.08 -4.61 10.84
C LEU A 159 -21.35 -4.26 12.31
N SER A 160 -20.29 -3.87 13.04
CA SER A 160 -20.46 -3.11 14.29
C SER A 160 -20.90 -1.68 13.95
N ALA A 161 -21.45 -0.92 14.92
CA ALA A 161 -21.86 0.47 14.66
C ALA A 161 -20.69 1.33 14.14
N ARG A 162 -19.55 1.35 14.87
CA ARG A 162 -18.31 2.03 14.44
C ARG A 162 -17.78 1.56 13.09
N LEU A 163 -17.87 0.27 12.75
CA LEU A 163 -17.42 -0.22 11.45
C LEU A 163 -18.40 0.17 10.34
N SER A 164 -19.71 0.18 10.62
CA SER A 164 -20.74 0.68 9.71
C SER A 164 -20.56 2.16 9.40
N ASP A 165 -20.24 2.99 10.40
CA ASP A 165 -19.96 4.42 10.21
C ASP A 165 -18.71 4.62 9.33
N PHE A 166 -17.63 3.87 9.58
CA PHE A 166 -16.40 3.95 8.78
C PHE A 166 -16.57 3.41 7.35
N VAL A 167 -17.31 2.31 7.15
CA VAL A 167 -17.64 1.77 5.82
C VAL A 167 -18.54 2.73 5.05
N SER A 168 -19.56 3.31 5.70
CA SER A 168 -20.42 4.34 5.11
C SER A 168 -19.62 5.58 4.70
N PHE A 169 -18.67 6.02 5.54
CA PHE A 169 -17.75 7.11 5.21
C PHE A 169 -16.88 6.77 3.99
N LEU A 170 -16.30 5.57 3.94
CA LEU A 170 -15.47 5.11 2.83
C LEU A 170 -16.27 5.05 1.52
N GLN A 171 -17.47 4.50 1.55
CA GLN A 171 -18.39 4.42 0.41
C GLN A 171 -18.79 5.83 -0.06
N ASN A 172 -19.10 6.76 0.85
CA ASN A 172 -19.39 8.15 0.51
C ASN A 172 -18.18 8.86 -0.14
N GLU A 173 -16.96 8.62 0.32
CA GLU A 173 -15.75 9.15 -0.34
C GLU A 173 -15.56 8.59 -1.75
N ILE A 174 -15.86 7.30 -1.96
CA ILE A 174 -15.79 6.67 -3.29
C ILE A 174 -16.87 7.24 -4.22
N ILE A 175 -18.10 7.37 -3.75
CA ILE A 175 -19.22 7.95 -4.50
C ILE A 175 -18.95 9.43 -4.85
N ALA A 176 -18.38 10.21 -3.92
CA ALA A 176 -18.01 11.60 -4.18
C ALA A 176 -16.81 11.72 -5.14
N TYR A 177 -15.85 10.79 -5.09
CA TYR A 177 -14.66 10.81 -5.94
C TYR A 177 -14.86 10.18 -7.33
N LEU A 178 -15.90 9.35 -7.51
CA LEU A 178 -16.20 8.60 -8.75
C LEU A 178 -14.94 8.00 -9.42
N PRO A 179 -14.19 7.12 -8.73
CA PRO A 179 -12.99 6.51 -9.30
C PRO A 179 -13.34 5.55 -10.43
N THR A 180 -12.50 5.56 -11.47
CA THR A 180 -12.43 4.47 -12.48
C THR A 180 -11.78 3.21 -11.91
N HIS A 181 -10.89 3.40 -10.92
CA HIS A 181 -10.03 2.37 -10.36
C HIS A 181 -9.95 2.53 -8.85
N VAL A 182 -10.17 1.45 -8.10
CA VAL A 182 -9.87 1.38 -6.66
C VAL A 182 -8.68 0.44 -6.47
N VAL A 183 -7.68 0.90 -5.72
CA VAL A 183 -6.54 0.08 -5.28
C VAL A 183 -6.69 -0.18 -3.79
N SER A 184 -6.94 -1.43 -3.42
CA SER A 184 -7.13 -1.88 -2.04
C SER A 184 -5.87 -2.58 -1.52
N ASN A 185 -5.63 -2.51 -0.21
CA ASN A 185 -4.48 -3.15 0.46
C ASN A 185 -4.88 -4.20 1.52
N ASP A 186 -6.17 -4.32 1.86
CA ASP A 186 -6.68 -5.11 2.98
C ASP A 186 -8.12 -5.64 2.75
N GLY A 187 -8.54 -6.64 3.52
CA GLY A 187 -9.88 -7.25 3.42
C GLY A 187 -11.05 -6.29 3.57
N LEU A 188 -10.93 -5.28 4.43
CA LEU A 188 -11.99 -4.30 4.68
C LEU A 188 -12.25 -3.44 3.43
N SER A 189 -11.19 -2.91 2.83
CA SER A 189 -11.28 -2.15 1.58
C SER A 189 -11.71 -3.00 0.39
N MET A 190 -11.36 -4.29 0.34
CA MET A 190 -11.90 -5.22 -0.67
C MET A 190 -13.41 -5.48 -0.50
N GLN A 191 -13.90 -5.66 0.72
CA GLN A 191 -15.32 -5.92 0.99
C GLN A 191 -16.18 -4.68 0.78
N ALA A 192 -15.81 -3.54 1.38
CA ALA A 192 -16.57 -2.29 1.32
C ALA A 192 -16.70 -1.70 -0.09
N THR A 193 -15.88 -2.17 -1.04
CA THR A 193 -15.92 -1.80 -2.46
C THR A 193 -16.46 -2.91 -3.38
N SER A 194 -17.03 -3.99 -2.81
CA SER A 194 -17.64 -5.06 -3.59
C SER A 194 -18.88 -4.58 -4.38
N VAL A 195 -19.20 -5.29 -5.47
CA VAL A 195 -20.31 -4.91 -6.39
C VAL A 195 -21.68 -4.90 -5.69
N SER A 196 -21.84 -5.68 -4.62
CA SER A 196 -23.02 -5.68 -3.74
C SER A 196 -23.16 -4.45 -2.85
N GLU A 197 -22.04 -3.78 -2.55
CA GLU A 197 -21.93 -2.64 -1.62
C GLU A 197 -21.97 -1.29 -2.37
N LEU A 198 -21.43 -1.25 -3.59
CA LEU A 198 -21.47 -0.09 -4.48
C LEU A 198 -22.18 -0.41 -5.82
N PRO A 199 -23.46 -0.85 -5.79
CA PRO A 199 -24.19 -1.23 -7.00
C PRO A 199 -24.38 -0.04 -7.95
N GLY A 200 -23.95 -0.21 -9.21
CA GLY A 200 -24.10 0.79 -10.27
C GLY A 200 -22.90 1.72 -10.46
N LEU A 201 -21.81 1.56 -9.70
CA LEU A 201 -20.51 2.16 -10.04
C LEU A 201 -19.68 1.17 -10.85
N ASP A 202 -19.21 1.58 -12.03
CA ASP A 202 -18.28 0.82 -12.85
C ASP A 202 -16.84 1.13 -12.42
N ILE A 203 -16.24 0.23 -11.63
CA ILE A 203 -14.95 0.42 -10.96
C ILE A 203 -14.08 -0.83 -11.15
N SER A 204 -12.91 -0.67 -11.76
CA SER A 204 -11.87 -1.70 -11.76
C SER A 204 -11.20 -1.78 -10.38
N ARG A 205 -11.42 -2.86 -9.64
CA ARG A 205 -10.90 -3.05 -8.27
C ARG A 205 -9.64 -3.91 -8.32
N VAL A 206 -8.55 -3.37 -7.80
CA VAL A 206 -7.20 -3.91 -7.91
C VAL A 206 -6.58 -4.06 -6.52
N VAL A 207 -5.77 -5.10 -6.31
CA VAL A 207 -4.91 -5.25 -5.12
C VAL A 207 -3.44 -5.34 -5.54
N VAL A 208 -2.55 -4.80 -4.71
CA VAL A 208 -1.09 -5.02 -4.85
C VAL A 208 -0.60 -5.84 -3.65
N LEU A 209 -0.22 -7.09 -3.93
CA LEU A 209 0.31 -8.03 -2.94
C LEU A 209 1.80 -7.74 -2.73
N HIS A 210 2.10 -6.99 -1.66
CA HIS A 210 3.46 -6.59 -1.29
C HIS A 210 4.20 -7.71 -0.53
N THR A 211 3.48 -8.53 0.25
CA THR A 211 4.09 -9.64 0.99
C THR A 211 3.12 -10.81 1.23
N ALA A 212 3.64 -11.97 1.64
CA ALA A 212 2.86 -13.20 1.81
C ALA A 212 1.95 -13.17 3.06
N GLU A 213 2.28 -12.37 4.06
CA GLU A 213 1.51 -12.20 5.30
C GLU A 213 0.16 -11.52 5.09
N GLN A 214 -0.02 -10.78 3.97
CA GLN A 214 -1.30 -10.21 3.53
C GLN A 214 -2.27 -11.27 2.99
N LEU A 215 -1.79 -12.49 2.69
CA LEU A 215 -2.62 -13.51 2.06
C LEU A 215 -3.29 -14.42 3.10
N PRO A 216 -4.59 -14.73 2.96
CA PRO A 216 -5.35 -15.53 3.93
C PRO A 216 -5.07 -17.05 3.86
N PHE A 217 -3.96 -17.46 3.23
CA PHE A 217 -3.64 -18.87 2.93
C PHE A 217 -2.14 -19.13 2.90
N GLY A 218 -1.75 -20.40 3.09
CA GLY A 218 -0.35 -20.85 3.07
C GLY A 218 0.41 -20.59 4.38
N PRO A 219 1.70 -20.98 4.46
CA PRO A 219 2.47 -21.03 5.70
C PRO A 219 2.87 -19.67 6.30
N PHE A 220 2.69 -18.56 5.59
CA PHE A 220 2.98 -17.20 6.08
C PHE A 220 1.71 -16.37 6.34
N ALA A 221 0.52 -16.94 6.14
CA ALA A 221 -0.75 -16.23 6.30
C ALA A 221 -0.91 -15.59 7.69
N GLY A 222 -1.23 -14.29 7.73
CA GLY A 222 -1.39 -13.57 9.00
C GLY A 222 -0.11 -13.46 9.83
N GLY A 223 1.07 -13.65 9.24
CA GLY A 223 2.37 -13.58 9.93
C GLY A 223 2.69 -12.26 10.63
N MET A 224 1.91 -11.19 10.36
CA MET A 224 1.91 -9.95 11.14
C MET A 224 0.46 -9.51 11.46
N PRO A 225 0.17 -9.02 12.69
CA PRO A 225 -1.19 -8.67 13.11
C PRO A 225 -1.87 -7.61 12.23
N GLY A 226 -3.11 -7.89 11.81
CA GLY A 226 -3.93 -6.99 10.99
C GLY A 226 -3.59 -6.97 9.49
N MET A 227 -2.71 -7.85 9.00
CA MET A 227 -2.47 -8.00 7.54
C MET A 227 -3.55 -8.83 6.83
N ASN A 228 -4.32 -9.61 7.58
CA ASN A 228 -5.45 -10.42 7.13
C ASN A 228 -6.42 -10.56 8.33
N SER A 229 -7.72 -10.50 8.06
CA SER A 229 -8.81 -10.64 9.04
C SER A 229 -9.54 -11.98 8.92
N SER A 230 -9.79 -12.48 7.70
CA SER A 230 -10.59 -13.70 7.48
C SER A 230 -10.06 -14.62 6.36
N PRO A 231 -10.13 -15.96 6.52
CA PRO A 231 -9.97 -16.92 5.42
C PRO A 231 -10.81 -16.63 4.17
N LYS A 232 -11.97 -15.97 4.31
CA LYS A 232 -12.84 -15.58 3.19
C LYS A 232 -12.31 -14.41 2.36
N GLU A 233 -11.24 -13.73 2.77
CA GLU A 233 -10.56 -12.75 1.90
C GLU A 233 -10.07 -13.39 0.59
N LEU A 234 -9.84 -14.72 0.55
CA LEU A 234 -9.57 -15.45 -0.69
C LEU A 234 -10.74 -15.37 -1.70
N THR A 235 -11.98 -15.30 -1.22
CA THR A 235 -13.16 -15.11 -2.07
C THR A 235 -13.18 -13.69 -2.64
N LEU A 236 -12.85 -12.68 -1.82
CA LEU A 236 -12.78 -11.28 -2.26
C LEU A 236 -11.67 -11.07 -3.29
N LEU A 237 -10.47 -11.60 -3.03
CA LEU A 237 -9.34 -11.59 -3.97
C LEU A 237 -9.72 -12.19 -5.32
N ARG A 238 -10.51 -13.28 -5.35
CA ARG A 238 -11.00 -13.91 -6.60
C ARG A 238 -12.12 -13.14 -7.30
N GLN A 239 -12.67 -12.11 -6.67
CA GLN A 239 -13.68 -11.19 -7.23
C GLN A 239 -13.06 -9.86 -7.68
N LEU A 240 -11.75 -9.68 -7.58
CA LEU A 240 -11.06 -8.48 -8.05
C LEU A 240 -10.79 -8.54 -9.56
N ASP A 241 -10.73 -7.37 -10.17
CA ASP A 241 -10.52 -7.17 -11.60
C ASP A 241 -9.00 -7.19 -11.95
N GLY A 242 -8.13 -6.95 -10.96
CA GLY A 242 -6.68 -7.09 -11.09
C GLY A 242 -5.96 -7.46 -9.79
N ILE A 243 -4.93 -8.32 -9.89
CA ILE A 243 -4.12 -8.76 -8.74
C ILE A 243 -2.64 -8.66 -9.09
N GLY A 244 -1.98 -7.61 -8.59
CA GLY A 244 -0.54 -7.42 -8.73
C GLY A 244 0.25 -8.21 -7.66
N SER A 245 1.42 -8.72 -8.01
CA SER A 245 2.39 -9.30 -7.07
C SER A 245 3.77 -8.71 -7.29
N VAL A 246 4.38 -8.18 -6.22
CA VAL A 246 5.62 -7.36 -6.31
C VAL A 246 6.90 -8.17 -6.55
N SER A 247 6.81 -9.50 -6.52
CA SER A 247 7.91 -10.41 -6.86
C SER A 247 7.37 -11.72 -7.42
N VAL A 248 8.24 -12.44 -8.14
CA VAL A 248 7.96 -13.82 -8.59
C VAL A 248 7.66 -14.73 -7.39
N ALA A 249 8.36 -14.56 -6.26
CA ALA A 249 8.12 -15.35 -5.05
C ALA A 249 6.70 -15.17 -4.47
N ILE A 250 6.14 -13.95 -4.51
CA ILE A 250 4.74 -13.71 -4.09
C ILE A 250 3.74 -14.26 -5.11
N LYS A 251 4.03 -14.16 -6.41
CA LYS A 251 3.21 -14.77 -7.48
C LYS A 251 3.17 -16.30 -7.38
N ASP A 252 4.32 -16.93 -7.13
CA ASP A 252 4.45 -18.37 -6.94
C ASP A 252 3.74 -18.81 -5.65
N TYR A 253 3.84 -18.04 -4.57
CA TYR A 253 3.11 -18.29 -3.32
C TYR A 253 1.58 -18.20 -3.51
N ALA A 254 1.09 -17.14 -4.17
CA ALA A 254 -0.32 -16.93 -4.49
C ALA A 254 -0.88 -18.08 -5.35
N THR A 255 -0.12 -18.49 -6.37
CA THR A 255 -0.46 -19.62 -7.24
C THR A 255 -0.47 -20.95 -6.47
N LYS A 256 0.59 -21.25 -5.70
CA LYS A 256 0.79 -22.53 -5.01
C LYS A 256 -0.17 -22.78 -3.86
N TYR A 257 -0.46 -21.75 -3.06
CA TYR A 257 -1.23 -21.89 -1.81
C TYR A 257 -2.67 -21.37 -1.91
N GLY A 258 -2.95 -20.40 -2.78
CA GLY A 258 -4.30 -19.84 -2.97
C GLY A 258 -4.98 -20.25 -4.26
N GLN A 259 -4.25 -20.87 -5.20
CA GLN A 259 -4.67 -21.06 -6.60
C GLN A 259 -5.08 -19.72 -7.24
N LEU A 260 -4.42 -18.64 -6.82
CA LEU A 260 -4.74 -17.27 -7.19
C LEU A 260 -3.78 -16.83 -8.31
N ARG A 261 -4.32 -16.59 -9.51
CA ARG A 261 -3.54 -16.01 -10.61
C ARG A 261 -3.27 -14.54 -10.29
N THR A 262 -2.00 -14.15 -10.39
CA THR A 262 -1.56 -12.76 -10.22
C THR A 262 -0.63 -12.37 -11.36
N ASP A 263 -0.49 -11.08 -11.63
CA ASP A 263 0.45 -10.55 -12.61
C ASP A 263 1.61 -9.81 -11.92
N PHE A 264 2.78 -9.81 -12.56
CA PHE A 264 4.00 -9.30 -11.93
C PHE A 264 3.99 -7.78 -11.94
N PHE A 265 3.81 -7.18 -10.77
CA PHE A 265 3.70 -5.74 -10.59
C PHE A 265 5.09 -5.15 -10.29
N VAL A 266 5.70 -4.52 -11.28
CA VAL A 266 6.97 -3.80 -11.10
C VAL A 266 6.69 -2.50 -10.34
N HIS A 267 7.31 -2.35 -9.16
CA HIS A 267 7.27 -1.09 -8.42
C HIS A 267 7.79 0.08 -9.27
N HIS A 268 7.08 1.21 -9.25
CA HIS A 268 7.50 2.40 -10.00
C HIS A 268 8.90 2.85 -9.52
N PRO A 269 9.87 3.16 -10.41
CA PRO A 269 11.27 3.39 -10.02
C PRO A 269 11.48 4.44 -8.91
N TRP A 270 10.60 5.44 -8.80
CA TRP A 270 10.63 6.45 -7.73
C TRP A 270 10.63 5.86 -6.30
N THR A 271 10.14 4.62 -6.13
CA THR A 271 10.22 3.85 -4.87
C THR A 271 11.66 3.74 -4.35
N TYR A 272 12.63 3.59 -5.25
CA TYR A 272 14.06 3.41 -4.95
C TYR A 272 14.87 4.71 -4.95
N LEU A 273 14.25 5.83 -5.33
CA LEU A 273 14.88 7.14 -5.42
C LEU A 273 14.66 7.94 -4.13
N LYS A 274 15.46 8.99 -3.95
CA LYS A 274 15.19 10.03 -2.94
C LYS A 274 13.94 10.82 -3.33
N GLU A 275 13.10 11.18 -2.36
CA GLU A 275 11.81 11.84 -2.59
C GLU A 275 11.91 13.36 -2.85
N ASP A 276 13.05 13.97 -2.55
CA ASP A 276 13.32 15.39 -2.79
C ASP A 276 13.79 15.69 -4.22
N THR A 277 14.54 14.76 -4.81
CA THR A 277 15.35 14.97 -6.01
C THR A 277 15.05 13.96 -7.12
N HIS A 278 14.33 12.88 -6.82
CA HIS A 278 14.13 11.72 -7.71
C HIS A 278 15.46 11.19 -8.30
N GLN A 279 16.52 11.20 -7.49
CA GLN A 279 17.84 10.66 -7.84
C GLN A 279 18.14 9.38 -7.06
N MET A 280 18.99 8.52 -7.63
CA MET A 280 19.54 7.35 -6.95
C MET A 280 20.37 7.79 -5.72
N PRO A 281 20.33 7.05 -4.60
CA PRO A 281 21.20 7.33 -3.46
C PRO A 281 22.69 7.21 -3.83
N CYS A 282 23.43 8.32 -3.79
CA CYS A 282 24.85 8.35 -4.17
C CYS A 282 25.76 7.54 -3.22
N GLN A 283 25.30 7.22 -2.01
CA GLN A 283 26.04 6.48 -0.99
C GLN A 283 25.84 4.95 -1.13
N MET A 284 26.33 4.38 -2.23
CA MET A 284 26.35 2.92 -2.44
C MET A 284 27.65 2.24 -1.97
N HIS A 285 28.66 3.03 -1.55
CA HIS A 285 29.90 2.52 -0.98
C HIS A 285 29.91 2.74 0.56
N ASN A 286 29.63 1.67 1.29
CA ASN A 286 29.60 1.64 2.76
C ASN A 286 30.49 0.55 3.39
N TRP A 287 31.34 -0.12 2.60
CA TRP A 287 32.26 -1.18 3.05
C TRP A 287 33.32 -0.72 4.06
N ASP A 288 33.52 0.58 4.19
CA ASP A 288 34.39 1.26 5.16
C ASP A 288 33.67 1.60 6.49
N LYS A 289 32.35 1.39 6.58
CA LYS A 289 31.56 1.82 7.74
C LYS A 289 31.62 0.80 8.87
N LYS A 290 31.80 1.32 10.09
CA LYS A 290 32.00 0.55 11.33
C LYS A 290 30.86 -0.42 11.67
N PHE A 291 29.62 -0.07 11.30
CA PHE A 291 28.41 -0.69 11.84
C PHE A 291 27.70 -1.61 10.84
N VAL A 292 27.33 -2.81 11.29
CA VAL A 292 26.38 -3.68 10.60
C VAL A 292 24.96 -3.27 10.99
N GLY A 293 24.27 -2.57 10.09
CA GLY A 293 22.95 -1.99 10.35
C GLY A 293 21.78 -2.95 10.07
N MET A 294 20.77 -2.97 10.95
CA MET A 294 19.48 -3.62 10.68
C MET A 294 18.30 -2.68 10.95
N THR A 295 17.38 -2.57 9.98
CA THR A 295 16.16 -1.74 10.09
C THR A 295 14.95 -2.57 10.51
N ASN A 296 14.42 -2.28 11.69
CA ASN A 296 13.32 -2.94 12.37
C ASN A 296 13.58 -4.44 12.61
N PRO A 297 14.44 -4.80 13.59
CA PRO A 297 14.57 -6.20 14.00
C PRO A 297 13.23 -6.71 14.56
N CYS A 298 12.67 -7.72 13.89
CA CYS A 298 11.47 -8.45 14.32
C CYS A 298 11.54 -9.92 13.87
N ALA A 299 10.62 -10.78 14.33
CA ALA A 299 10.63 -12.20 14.03
C ALA A 299 10.60 -12.49 12.51
N VAL A 300 9.68 -11.88 11.75
CA VAL A 300 9.56 -12.07 10.28
C VAL A 300 10.76 -11.49 9.51
N LYS A 301 11.47 -10.50 10.07
CA LYS A 301 12.73 -9.97 9.50
C LYS A 301 13.98 -10.73 9.96
N GLY A 302 13.83 -11.85 10.66
CA GLY A 302 14.96 -12.69 11.07
C GLY A 302 15.76 -12.13 12.26
N SER A 303 15.13 -11.48 13.23
CA SER A 303 15.81 -10.95 14.43
C SER A 303 16.62 -11.99 15.21
N LYS A 304 16.27 -13.28 15.15
CA LYS A 304 17.11 -14.37 15.67
C LYS A 304 18.47 -14.43 14.97
N ILE A 305 18.52 -14.24 13.66
CA ILE A 305 19.78 -14.24 12.88
C ILE A 305 20.66 -13.07 13.31
N LEU A 306 20.09 -11.88 13.53
CA LEU A 306 20.83 -10.73 14.08
C LEU A 306 21.44 -11.05 15.46
N LEU A 307 20.66 -11.63 16.37
CA LEU A 307 21.12 -12.00 17.72
C LEU A 307 22.24 -13.06 17.67
N ASP A 308 22.05 -14.10 16.86
CA ASP A 308 23.04 -15.18 16.72
C ASP A 308 24.33 -14.67 16.07
N LEU A 309 24.25 -13.78 15.06
CA LEU A 309 25.39 -13.12 14.43
C LEU A 309 26.13 -12.18 15.38
N ALA A 310 25.42 -11.33 16.12
CA ALA A 310 26.05 -10.38 17.04
C ALA A 310 26.78 -11.10 18.20
N ALA A 311 26.25 -12.23 18.66
CA ALA A 311 26.93 -13.10 19.63
C ALA A 311 28.14 -13.84 19.03
N ALA A 312 28.07 -14.28 17.77
CA ALA A 312 29.18 -14.97 17.08
C ALA A 312 30.30 -14.03 16.61
N CYS A 313 30.00 -12.75 16.36
CA CYS A 313 30.92 -11.75 15.84
C CYS A 313 31.10 -10.55 16.81
N PRO A 314 31.63 -10.75 18.03
CA PRO A 314 31.78 -9.70 19.05
C PRO A 314 32.85 -8.63 18.71
N HIS A 315 33.48 -8.74 17.54
CA HIS A 315 34.43 -7.77 16.97
C HIS A 315 33.77 -6.82 15.94
N LEU A 316 32.51 -7.07 15.58
CA LEU A 316 31.68 -6.19 14.76
C LEU A 316 30.68 -5.47 15.66
N ASP A 317 30.53 -4.17 15.51
CA ASP A 317 29.44 -3.43 16.13
C ASP A 317 28.20 -3.43 15.22
N PHE A 318 27.04 -3.63 15.83
CA PHE A 318 25.74 -3.67 15.17
C PHE A 318 24.93 -2.44 15.57
N LEU A 319 24.14 -1.91 14.64
CA LEU A 319 23.27 -0.75 14.84
C LEU A 319 21.83 -1.08 14.47
N ILE A 320 20.88 -0.86 15.37
CA ILE A 320 19.45 -1.16 15.14
C ILE A 320 18.59 0.09 15.02
N TYR A 321 17.98 0.28 13.85
CA TYR A 321 16.91 1.28 13.72
C TYR A 321 15.60 0.68 14.21
N LYS A 322 15.08 1.19 15.33
CA LYS A 322 13.86 0.71 15.99
C LYS A 322 12.64 1.48 15.45
N SER A 323 11.70 0.79 14.80
CA SER A 323 10.34 1.30 14.60
C SER A 323 9.30 0.18 14.71
N TRP A 324 8.70 -0.28 13.61
CA TRP A 324 7.61 -1.25 13.63
C TRP A 324 8.06 -2.72 13.75
N GLY A 325 7.35 -3.49 14.58
CA GLY A 325 7.49 -4.95 14.71
C GLY A 325 8.46 -5.44 15.79
N MET A 326 9.16 -4.54 16.47
CA MET A 326 10.06 -4.87 17.58
C MET A 326 9.27 -5.02 18.89
N ASP A 327 9.60 -6.02 19.71
CA ASP A 327 8.98 -6.28 21.02
C ASP A 327 9.97 -6.11 22.18
N GLU A 328 9.45 -5.93 23.40
CA GLU A 328 10.26 -5.69 24.61
C GLU A 328 11.24 -6.82 24.93
N LYS A 329 10.89 -8.09 24.64
CA LYS A 329 11.76 -9.24 24.93
C LYS A 329 12.91 -9.29 23.94
N LEU A 330 12.64 -8.95 22.69
CA LEU A 330 13.67 -8.75 21.68
C LEU A 330 14.57 -7.55 22.01
N GLU A 331 14.00 -6.45 22.49
CA GLU A 331 14.75 -5.27 22.95
C GLU A 331 15.69 -5.58 24.12
N GLN A 332 15.18 -6.25 25.16
CA GLN A 332 16.00 -6.69 26.30
C GLN A 332 17.13 -7.62 25.87
N ARG A 333 16.87 -8.56 24.96
CA ARG A 333 17.89 -9.48 24.44
C ARG A 333 18.96 -8.73 23.63
N LEU A 334 18.57 -7.85 22.73
CA LEU A 334 19.49 -7.03 21.93
C LEU A 334 20.35 -6.13 22.84
N SER A 335 19.73 -5.47 23.82
CA SER A 335 20.40 -4.57 24.77
C SER A 335 21.35 -5.29 25.75
N SER A 336 21.30 -6.62 25.82
CA SER A 336 22.24 -7.45 26.61
C SER A 336 23.55 -7.78 25.88
N LEU A 337 23.63 -7.52 24.57
CA LEU A 337 24.82 -7.74 23.75
C LEU A 337 25.71 -6.49 23.74
N LYS A 338 27.01 -6.67 24.05
CA LYS A 338 27.97 -5.57 24.26
C LYS A 338 28.32 -4.78 22.98
N ASN A 339 28.01 -5.34 21.82
CA ASN A 339 28.28 -4.82 20.48
C ASN A 339 26.99 -4.44 19.74
N MET A 340 25.93 -4.09 20.46
CA MET A 340 24.65 -3.64 19.92
C MET A 340 24.38 -2.19 20.34
N MET A 341 23.97 -1.34 19.39
CA MET A 341 23.71 0.10 19.57
C MET A 341 22.34 0.49 18.99
#